data_AF-A0A2M8PLC3-F1
#
_entry.id   AF-A0A2M8PLC3-F1
#
_cell.length_a   1.000
_cell.length_b   1.000
_cell.length_c   1.000
_cell.angle_alpha   90.00
_cell.angle_beta   90.00
_cell.angle_gamma   90.00
#
_symmetry.space_group_name_H-M   'P 1'
#
loop_
_entity.id
_entity.type
_entity.pdbx_description
1 polymer ?
#
loop_
_entity_poly.entity_id
_entity_poly.type
_entity_poly.pdbx_seq_one_letter_code
_entity_poly.pdbx_strand_id
1 'polypeptide(L)' 'MNNILGRRCLVIAEVGVNHNGDVGLAEKLIDVAYNAGADAVKFQM' A
#
# COMPACT_ATOMS: atom_id res chain seq x y z
N MET A 1 20.93 15.56 23.74
CA MET A 1 19.79 14.62 23.84
C MET A 1 19.66 13.95 22.49
N ASN A 2 20.10 12.69 22.37
CA ASN A 2 20.16 11.97 21.10
C ASN A 2 18.74 11.62 20.66
N ASN A 3 18.30 12.21 19.56
CA ASN A 3 16.96 12.04 19.04
C ASN A 3 16.86 10.71 18.27
N ILE A 4 16.70 9.60 19.00
CA ILE A 4 16.39 8.28 18.42
C ILE A 4 14.86 8.18 18.18
N LEU A 5 14.27 9.21 17.56
CA LEU A 5 12.92 9.09 17.03
C LEU A 5 13.02 8.17 15.81
N GLY A 6 12.87 6.86 16.05
CA GLY A 6 12.83 5.86 15.00
C GLY A 6 11.84 6.30 13.93
N ARG A 7 12.29 6.30 12.67
CA ARG A 7 11.41 6.61 11.53
C ARG A 7 10.18 5.69 11.60
N ARG A 8 8.99 6.27 11.41
CA ARG A 8 7.73 5.50 11.37
C ARG A 8 7.91 4.35 10.37
N CYS A 9 7.46 3.14 10.74
CA CYS A 9 7.45 2.01 9.82
C CYS A 9 6.64 2.39 8.56
N LEU A 10 7.21 2.12 7.39
CA LEU A 10 6.53 2.29 6.11
C LEU A 10 5.68 1.05 5.84
N VAL A 11 4.37 1.21 5.76
CA VAL A 11 3.43 0.10 5.51
C VAL A 11 3.05 0.07 4.04
N ILE A 12 3.46 -0.97 3.33
CA ILE A 12 3.15 -1.15 1.90
C ILE A 12 2.12 -2.27 1.75
N ALA A 13 0.95 -1.96 1.21
CA ALA A 13 -0.06 -2.95 0.85
C ALA A 13 0.31 -3.63 -0.47
N GLU A 14 0.41 -4.96 -0.46
CA GLU A 14 0.72 -5.71 -1.67
C GLU A 14 -0.55 -5.97 -2.48
N VAL A 15 -0.72 -5.24 -3.58
CA VAL A 15 -1.80 -5.47 -4.55
C VAL A 15 -1.41 -6.63 -5.48
N GLY A 16 -0.12 -6.70 -5.84
CA GLY A 16 0.43 -7.79 -6.64
C GLY A 16 -0.29 -7.93 -7.97
N VAL A 17 -0.81 -9.13 -8.24
CA VAL A 17 -1.66 -9.46 -9.41
C VAL A 17 -3.14 -9.65 -9.03
N ASN A 18 -3.54 -9.31 -7.80
CA ASN A 18 -4.90 -9.56 -7.28
C ASN A 18 -6.01 -8.76 -7.99
N HIS A 19 -5.62 -7.83 -8.86
CA HIS A 19 -6.53 -7.09 -9.74
C HIS A 19 -6.95 -7.88 -10.99
N ASN A 20 -6.38 -9.05 -11.27
CA ASN A 20 -6.75 -9.93 -12.40
C ASN A 20 -6.78 -9.23 -13.78
N GLY A 21 -5.93 -8.22 -13.98
CA GLY A 21 -5.92 -7.41 -15.20
C GLY A 21 -7.06 -6.39 -15.33
N ASP A 22 -7.96 -6.30 -14.35
CA ASP A 22 -9.05 -5.33 -14.30
C ASP A 22 -8.59 -4.03 -13.61
N VAL A 23 -8.64 -2.92 -14.34
CA VAL A 23 -8.26 -1.59 -13.83
C VAL A 23 -9.23 -1.10 -12.74
N GLY A 24 -10.53 -1.34 -12.89
CA GLY A 24 -11.51 -0.95 -11.88
C GLY A 24 -11.37 -1.76 -10.60
N LEU A 25 -10.93 -3.03 -10.69
CA LEU A 25 -10.55 -3.79 -9.51
C LEU A 25 -9.26 -3.26 -8.87
N ALA A 26 -8.28 -2.85 -9.67
CA ALA A 26 -7.05 -2.23 -9.16
C ALA A 26 -7.35 -0.93 -8.38
N GLU A 27 -8.23 -0.08 -8.89
CA GLU A 27 -8.70 1.14 -8.20
C GLU A 27 -9.36 0.82 -6.85
N LYS A 28 -10.26 -0.16 -6.81
CA LYS A 28 -10.90 -0.60 -5.56
C LYS A 28 -9.88 -1.13 -4.55
N LEU A 29 -8.84 -1.83 -5.00
CA LEU A 29 -7.78 -2.32 -4.11
C LEU A 29 -6.94 -1.17 -3.55
N ILE A 30 -6.71 -0.10 -4.32
CA ILE A 30 -6.07 1.13 -3.85
C ILE A 30 -6.92 1.81 -2.78
N ASP A 31 -8.23 1.95 -3.00
CA ASP A 31 -9.15 2.58 -2.05
C ASP A 31 -9.17 1.81 -0.71
N VAL A 32 -9.20 0.47 -0.76
CA VAL A 32 -9.15 -0.37 0.45
C VAL A 32 -7.82 -0.19 1.19
N ALA A 33 -6.69 -0.16 0.47
CA ALA A 33 -5.37 0.04 1.08
C ALA A 33 -5.25 1.42 1.76
N TYR A 34 -5.76 2.47 1.12
CA TYR A 34 -5.80 3.83 1.68
C TYR A 34 -6.66 3.88 2.94
N ASN A 35 -7.88 3.32 2.89
CA ASN A 35 -8.79 3.29 4.04
C ASN A 35 -8.24 2.44 5.21
N ALA A 36 -7.39 1.46 4.93
CA ALA A 36 -6.68 0.67 5.93
C ALA A 36 -5.46 1.39 6.54
N GLY A 37 -5.07 2.55 6.01
CA GLY A 37 -3.92 3.33 6.50
C GLY A 37 -2.57 2.87 5.97
N ALA A 38 -2.56 2.18 4.82
CA ALA A 38 -1.30 1.89 4.12
C ALA A 38 -0.67 3.18 3.57
N ASP A 39 0.65 3.21 3.52
CA ASP A 39 1.42 4.35 3.01
C ASP A 39 1.62 4.29 1.50
N ALA A 40 1.63 3.08 0.95
CA ALA A 40 1.79 2.82 -0.46
C ALA A 40 1.15 1.49 -0.84
N VAL A 41 0.92 1.31 -2.14
CA VAL A 41 0.58 0.03 -2.75
C VAL A 41 1.72 -0.46 -3.63
N LYS A 42 1.87 -1.78 -3.78
CA LYS A 42 2.86 -2.40 -4.68
C LYS A 42 2.19 -3.37 -5.66
N PHE A 43 2.38 -3.12 -6.96
CA PHE A 43 2.01 -4.02 -8.04
C PHE A 43 3.17 -4.95 -8.42
N GLN A 44 2.86 -6.07 -9.06
CA GLN A 44 3.85 -6.90 -9.76
C GLN A 44 3.88 -6.50 -11.23
N MET A 45 5.05 -6.66 -11.87
CA MET A 45 5.26 -6.42 -13.31
C MET A 45 5.12 -7.73 -14.07
#